data_AF-A0A345YKL9-F1
#
_entry.id   AF-A0A345YKL9-F1
#
_cell.length_a   1.000
_cell.length_b   1.000
_cell.length_c   1.000
_cell.angle_alpha   90.00
_cell.angle_beta   90.00
_cell.angle_gamma   90.00
#
_symmetry.space_group_name_H-M   'P 1'
#
loop_
_entity.id
_entity.type
_entity.pdbx_description
1 polymer ?
#
loop_
_entity_poly.entity_id
_entity_poly.type
_entity_poly.pdbx_seq_one_letter_code
_entity_poly.pdbx_strand_id
1 'polypeptide(L)'
;MTSDPRAMREQAARMRRGADRLTLLRLRLARGLVDLSGAEDSAVRHAGETLRARWNGAEYPELGRIAKGLRTGARQIDAAAVAAERSVGRRLGGYAGAGFLGRGDEAHRHVEDVAAFVGTVQGASIGGYPLRPAAAEGLLAHPSHTLGVDTPAYDEAD
;
A
#
# COMPACT_ATOMS: atom_id res chain seq x y z
N MET A 1 -20.58 -8.80 -20.57
CA MET A 1 -20.43 -8.35 -19.18
C MET A 1 -18.96 -8.42 -18.80
N THR A 2 -18.23 -7.31 -18.85
CA THR A 2 -16.85 -7.24 -18.37
C THR A 2 -16.87 -6.72 -16.93
N SER A 3 -16.37 -7.51 -15.99
CA SER A 3 -16.25 -7.14 -14.57
C SER A 3 -15.41 -5.87 -14.42
N ASP A 4 -15.83 -4.94 -13.58
CA ASP A 4 -15.07 -3.71 -13.28
C ASP A 4 -13.71 -4.05 -12.63
N PRO A 5 -12.57 -3.67 -13.24
CA PRO A 5 -11.24 -3.93 -12.70
C PRO A 5 -11.04 -3.39 -11.27
N ARG A 6 -11.68 -2.27 -10.92
CA ARG A 6 -11.60 -1.70 -9.57
C ARG A 6 -12.24 -2.63 -8.54
N ALA A 7 -13.46 -3.09 -8.80
CA ALA A 7 -14.15 -4.06 -7.95
C ALA A 7 -13.35 -5.37 -7.80
N MET A 8 -12.67 -5.82 -8.88
CA MET A 8 -11.78 -6.99 -8.83
C MET A 8 -10.60 -6.77 -7.88
N ARG A 9 -9.93 -5.62 -7.94
CA ARG A 9 -8.83 -5.29 -7.02
C ARG A 9 -9.28 -5.20 -5.57
N GLU A 10 -10.44 -4.61 -5.32
CA GLU A 10 -11.01 -4.57 -3.97
C GLU A 10 -11.26 -5.98 -3.43
N GLN A 11 -11.78 -6.88 -4.25
CA GLN A 11 -12.00 -8.26 -3.87
C GLN A 11 -10.67 -8.99 -3.59
N ALA A 12 -9.67 -8.82 -4.44
CA ALA A 12 -8.33 -9.38 -4.20
C ALA A 12 -7.72 -8.86 -2.88
N ALA A 13 -7.91 -7.57 -2.56
CA ALA A 13 -7.48 -7.00 -1.29
C ALA A 13 -8.22 -7.59 -0.07
N ARG A 14 -9.54 -7.81 -0.17
CA ARG A 14 -10.31 -8.51 0.86
C ARG A 14 -9.82 -9.94 1.09
N MET A 15 -9.51 -10.67 0.02
CA MET A 15 -8.96 -12.03 0.10
C MET A 15 -7.59 -12.06 0.77
N ARG A 16 -6.69 -11.12 0.44
CA ARG A 16 -5.39 -10.97 1.13
C ARG A 16 -5.57 -10.74 2.62
N ARG A 17 -6.39 -9.74 3.01
CA ARG A 17 -6.69 -9.46 4.42
C ARG A 17 -7.30 -10.66 5.14
N GLY A 18 -8.18 -11.40 4.48
CA GLY A 18 -8.75 -12.64 5.01
C GLY A 18 -7.67 -13.70 5.28
N ALA A 19 -6.76 -13.91 4.32
CA ALA A 19 -5.65 -14.84 4.47
C ALA A 19 -4.71 -14.47 5.63
N ASP A 20 -4.45 -13.18 5.81
CA ASP A 20 -3.57 -12.68 6.88
C ASP A 20 -4.22 -12.84 8.25
N ARG A 21 -5.50 -12.48 8.37
CA ARG A 21 -6.28 -12.72 9.60
C ARG A 21 -6.34 -14.20 9.97
N LEU A 22 -6.53 -15.07 8.99
CA LEU A 22 -6.54 -16.52 9.21
C LEU A 22 -5.16 -17.04 9.65
N THR A 23 -4.10 -16.49 9.06
CA THR A 23 -2.72 -16.82 9.44
C THR A 23 -2.44 -16.40 10.89
N LEU A 24 -2.84 -15.18 11.28
CA LEU A 24 -2.68 -14.69 12.65
C LEU A 24 -3.50 -15.51 13.65
N LEU A 25 -4.76 -15.83 13.33
CA LEU A 25 -5.61 -16.68 14.16
C LEU A 25 -4.97 -18.05 14.38
N ARG A 26 -4.46 -18.66 13.30
CA ARG A 26 -3.76 -19.95 13.34
C ARG A 26 -2.54 -19.91 14.27
N LEU A 27 -1.74 -18.84 14.23
CA LEU A 27 -0.59 -18.68 15.12
C LEU A 27 -0.99 -18.46 16.58
N ARG A 28 -2.03 -17.65 16.83
CA ARG A 28 -2.54 -17.41 18.19
C ARG A 28 -3.09 -18.68 18.83
N LEU A 29 -3.86 -19.46 18.08
CA LEU A 29 -4.39 -20.74 18.57
C LEU A 29 -3.27 -21.74 18.83
N ALA A 30 -2.29 -21.85 17.92
CA ALA A 30 -1.12 -22.69 18.14
C ALA A 30 -0.36 -22.29 19.41
N ARG A 31 -0.21 -20.99 19.66
CA ARG A 31 0.43 -20.49 20.88
C ARG A 31 -0.36 -20.86 22.13
N GLY A 32 -1.67 -20.59 22.16
CA GLY A 32 -2.52 -20.92 23.31
C GLY A 32 -2.53 -22.43 23.62
N LEU A 33 -2.47 -23.28 22.59
CA LEU A 33 -2.36 -24.73 22.78
C LEU A 33 -1.01 -25.16 23.36
N VAL A 34 0.08 -24.49 22.98
CA VAL A 34 1.40 -24.72 23.60
C VAL A 34 1.39 -24.34 25.07
N ASP A 35 0.77 -23.21 25.40
CA ASP A 35 0.67 -22.75 26.79
C ASP A 35 -0.19 -23.73 27.63
N LEU A 36 -1.29 -24.26 27.08
CA LEU A 36 -2.12 -25.29 27.75
C LEU A 36 -1.37 -26.62 27.94
N SER A 37 -0.61 -27.08 26.94
CA SER A 37 0.22 -28.28 27.07
C SER A 37 1.38 -28.13 28.08
N GLY A 38 1.70 -26.90 28.50
CA GLY A 38 2.72 -26.61 29.50
C GLY A 38 2.18 -26.36 30.90
N ALA A 39 0.88 -26.52 31.13
CA ALA A 39 0.25 -26.22 32.41
C ALA A 39 0.75 -27.13 33.55
N GLU A 40 0.86 -26.56 34.75
CA GLU A 40 1.27 -27.30 35.96
C GLU A 40 0.21 -28.34 36.37
N ASP A 41 -1.07 -27.98 36.23
CA ASP A 41 -2.20 -28.89 36.44
C ASP A 41 -2.16 -30.04 35.41
N SER A 42 -2.08 -31.27 35.92
CA SER A 42 -1.97 -32.48 35.11
C SER A 42 -3.19 -32.73 34.22
N ALA A 43 -4.40 -32.39 34.67
CA ALA A 43 -5.62 -32.54 33.90
C ALA A 43 -5.69 -31.52 32.76
N VAL A 44 -5.32 -30.27 33.03
CA VAL A 44 -5.27 -29.20 32.01
C VAL A 44 -4.21 -29.50 30.96
N ARG A 45 -3.03 -29.93 31.38
CA ARG A 45 -1.95 -30.34 30.49
C ARG A 45 -2.36 -31.47 29.56
N HIS A 46 -2.98 -32.53 30.09
CA HIS A 46 -3.42 -33.67 29.28
C HIS A 46 -4.48 -33.26 28.24
N ALA A 47 -5.42 -32.39 28.62
CA ALA A 47 -6.39 -31.81 27.69
C ALA A 47 -5.70 -30.96 26.61
N GLY A 48 -4.72 -30.14 27.00
CA GLY A 48 -3.92 -29.33 26.09
C GLY A 48 -3.13 -30.16 25.08
N GLU A 49 -2.47 -31.24 25.51
CA GLU A 49 -1.76 -32.18 24.63
C GLU A 49 -2.70 -32.86 23.63
N THR A 50 -3.87 -33.33 24.08
CA THR A 50 -4.88 -33.94 23.21
C THR A 50 -5.38 -32.96 22.15
N LEU A 51 -5.73 -31.74 22.56
CA LEU A 51 -6.16 -30.68 21.63
C LEU A 51 -5.04 -30.29 20.66
N ARG A 52 -3.79 -30.20 21.13
CA ARG A 52 -2.63 -29.89 20.30
C ARG A 52 -2.35 -30.97 19.26
N ALA A 53 -2.50 -32.25 19.62
CA ALA A 53 -2.36 -33.36 18.69
C ALA A 53 -3.41 -33.30 17.56
N ARG A 54 -4.68 -33.09 17.92
CA ARG A 54 -5.77 -32.89 16.96
C ARG A 54 -5.50 -31.69 16.05
N TRP A 55 -5.21 -30.53 16.64
CA TRP A 55 -4.90 -29.29 15.94
C TRP A 55 -3.78 -29.47 14.91
N ASN A 56 -2.69 -30.13 15.29
CA ASN A 56 -1.56 -30.36 14.38
C ASN A 56 -1.91 -31.33 13.23
N GLY A 57 -2.75 -32.33 13.50
CA GLY A 57 -3.14 -33.36 12.53
C GLY A 57 -4.15 -32.88 11.48
N ALA A 58 -5.10 -32.01 11.86
CA ALA A 58 -6.22 -31.65 10.98
C ALA A 58 -6.36 -30.14 10.77
N GLU A 59 -6.65 -29.37 11.83
CA GLU A 59 -7.10 -27.99 11.70
C GLU A 59 -5.97 -27.04 11.26
N TYR A 60 -4.76 -27.19 11.81
CA TYR A 60 -3.60 -26.37 11.46
C TYR A 60 -3.24 -26.44 9.97
N PRO A 61 -3.07 -27.63 9.34
CA PRO A 61 -2.79 -27.70 7.91
C PRO A 61 -3.98 -27.25 7.04
N GLU A 62 -5.22 -27.49 7.47
CA GLU A 62 -6.41 -27.06 6.73
C GLU A 62 -6.52 -25.53 6.64
N LEU A 63 -6.38 -24.83 7.76
CA LEU A 63 -6.36 -23.37 7.78
C LEU A 63 -5.21 -22.81 6.93
N GLY A 64 -4.07 -23.51 6.91
CA GLY A 64 -2.95 -23.20 6.01
C GLY A 64 -3.33 -23.33 4.53
N ARG A 65 -4.03 -24.40 4.15
CA ARG A 65 -4.54 -24.61 2.78
C ARG A 65 -5.53 -23.51 2.37
N ILE A 66 -6.46 -23.15 3.26
CA ILE A 66 -7.45 -22.08 2.99
C ILE A 66 -6.74 -20.73 2.80
N ALA A 67 -5.81 -20.37 3.69
CA ALA A 67 -5.05 -19.12 3.56
C ALA A 67 -4.23 -19.08 2.27
N LYS A 68 -3.63 -20.20 1.86
CA LYS A 68 -2.94 -20.33 0.58
C LYS A 68 -3.91 -20.15 -0.59
N GLY A 69 -5.08 -20.79 -0.54
CA GLY A 69 -6.14 -20.66 -1.55
C GLY A 69 -6.61 -19.22 -1.72
N LEU A 70 -6.83 -18.50 -0.62
CA LEU A 70 -7.18 -17.07 -0.64
C LEU A 70 -6.08 -16.22 -1.31
N ARG A 71 -4.80 -16.47 -1.00
CA ARG A 71 -3.68 -15.75 -1.63
C ARG A 71 -3.57 -16.06 -3.12
N THR A 72 -3.73 -17.32 -3.51
CA THR A 72 -3.72 -17.73 -4.93
C THR A 72 -4.88 -17.10 -5.68
N GLY A 73 -6.10 -17.15 -5.15
CA GLY A 73 -7.27 -16.53 -5.76
C GLY A 73 -7.12 -15.02 -5.89
N ALA A 74 -6.58 -14.34 -4.87
CA ALA A 74 -6.28 -12.92 -4.96
C ALA A 74 -5.32 -12.59 -6.12
N ARG A 75 -4.25 -13.39 -6.30
CA ARG A 75 -3.31 -13.22 -7.42
C ARG A 75 -3.97 -13.43 -8.79
N GLN A 76 -4.85 -14.42 -8.90
CA GLN A 76 -5.59 -14.70 -10.14
C GLN A 76 -6.56 -13.56 -10.48
N ILE A 77 -7.27 -13.03 -9.48
CA ILE A 77 -8.18 -11.88 -9.67
C ILE A 77 -7.39 -10.62 -10.06
N ASP A 78 -6.25 -10.35 -9.42
CA ASP A 78 -5.39 -9.23 -9.80
C ASP A 78 -4.89 -9.36 -11.25
N ALA A 79 -4.47 -10.56 -11.66
CA ALA A 79 -4.05 -10.82 -13.04
C ALA A 79 -5.20 -10.61 -14.04
N ALA A 80 -6.41 -11.04 -13.71
CA ALA A 80 -7.59 -10.83 -14.53
C ALA A 80 -7.99 -9.34 -14.59
N ALA A 81 -7.85 -8.59 -13.50
CA ALA A 81 -8.08 -7.14 -13.49
C ALA A 81 -7.09 -6.41 -14.42
N VAL A 82 -5.81 -6.78 -14.37
CA VAL A 82 -4.78 -6.24 -15.27
C VAL A 82 -5.09 -6.57 -16.74
N ALA A 83 -5.54 -7.79 -17.03
CA ALA A 83 -5.93 -8.16 -18.38
C ALA A 83 -7.14 -7.35 -18.88
N ALA A 84 -8.13 -7.13 -18.02
CA ALA A 84 -9.32 -6.33 -18.33
C ALA A 84 -9.00 -4.84 -18.57
N GLU A 85 -8.05 -4.26 -17.82
CA GLU A 85 -7.61 -2.89 -18.07
C GLU A 85 -6.89 -2.74 -19.41
N ARG A 86 -6.05 -3.71 -19.75
CA ARG A 86 -5.33 -3.74 -21.03
C ARG A 86 -6.28 -3.86 -22.22
N SER A 87 -7.35 -4.65 -22.10
CA SER A 87 -8.30 -4.85 -23.20
C SER A 87 -9.21 -3.65 -23.45
N VAL A 88 -9.50 -2.84 -22.42
CA VAL A 88 -10.36 -1.65 -22.54
C VAL A 88 -9.60 -0.42 -23.05
N GLY A 89 -8.27 -0.51 -23.25
CA GLY A 89 -7.47 0.59 -23.79
C GLY A 89 -7.42 1.82 -22.89
N ARG A 90 -7.89 1.73 -21.63
CA ARG A 90 -7.65 2.75 -20.61
C ARG A 90 -6.16 2.75 -20.31
N ARG A 91 -5.46 3.67 -20.98
CA ARG A 91 -4.07 4.11 -20.76
C ARG A 91 -3.40 3.42 -19.58
N LEU A 92 -2.44 2.54 -19.89
CA LEU A 92 -1.30 2.23 -19.04
C LEU A 92 -0.47 3.52 -18.84
N GLY A 93 -1.00 4.48 -18.09
CA GLY A 93 -0.29 5.68 -17.63
C GLY A 93 0.71 5.32 -16.53
N GLY A 94 1.61 4.39 -16.82
CA GLY A 94 2.57 3.84 -15.89
C GLY A 94 3.49 2.90 -16.64
N TYR A 95 4.36 3.47 -17.48
CA TYR A 95 5.48 2.74 -18.05
C TYR A 95 6.18 1.94 -16.95
N ALA A 96 6.43 0.67 -17.22
CA ALA A 96 7.08 -0.29 -16.32
C ALA A 96 8.53 0.10 -15.91
N GLY A 97 9.02 1.29 -16.29
CA GLY A 97 10.31 1.86 -15.90
C GLY A 97 10.25 3.11 -15.01
N ALA A 98 9.05 3.67 -14.73
CA ALA A 98 8.91 4.81 -13.83
C ALA A 98 8.57 4.31 -12.41
N GLY A 99 9.56 3.75 -11.72
CA GLY A 99 9.45 3.27 -10.34
C GLY A 99 9.19 4.37 -9.28
N PHE A 100 8.69 5.55 -9.67
CA PHE A 100 8.57 6.72 -8.80
C PHE A 100 7.12 7.13 -8.47
N LEU A 101 6.09 6.69 -9.21
CA LEU A 101 4.73 7.25 -9.03
C LEU A 101 3.64 6.28 -8.59
N GLY A 102 3.97 5.05 -8.20
CA GLY A 102 2.98 4.13 -7.64
C GLY A 102 1.92 3.67 -8.66
N ARG A 103 1.23 2.58 -8.33
CA ARG A 103 0.27 1.94 -9.25
C ARG A 103 -1.05 2.69 -9.25
N GLY A 104 -1.49 3.18 -10.42
CA GLY A 104 -2.89 3.49 -10.80
C GLY A 104 -3.71 4.29 -9.79
N ASP A 105 -4.19 3.64 -8.73
CA ASP A 105 -5.01 4.24 -7.67
C ASP A 105 -4.19 4.95 -6.59
N GLU A 106 -2.90 4.64 -6.44
CA GLU A 106 -1.98 5.31 -5.50
C GLU A 106 -1.45 6.61 -6.09
N ALA A 107 -1.15 6.62 -7.39
CA ALA A 107 -0.88 7.85 -8.15
C ALA A 107 -2.10 8.77 -8.17
N HIS A 108 -3.30 8.22 -8.38
CA HIS A 108 -4.53 9.01 -8.39
C HIS A 108 -4.86 9.60 -7.02
N ARG A 109 -4.78 8.81 -5.94
CA ARG A 109 -4.93 9.34 -4.56
C ARG A 109 -3.86 10.37 -4.21
N HIS A 110 -2.61 10.16 -4.62
CA HIS A 110 -1.56 11.15 -4.41
C HIS A 110 -1.83 12.46 -5.17
N VAL A 111 -2.35 12.37 -6.40
CA VAL A 111 -2.78 13.55 -7.16
C VAL A 111 -3.99 14.23 -6.53
N GLU A 112 -4.97 13.48 -6.01
CA GLU A 112 -6.12 14.04 -5.27
C GLU A 112 -5.68 14.69 -3.95
N ASP A 113 -4.77 14.07 -3.20
CA ASP A 113 -4.21 14.58 -1.95
C ASP A 113 -3.36 15.85 -2.20
N VAL A 114 -2.55 15.87 -3.26
CA VAL A 114 -1.80 17.06 -3.68
C VAL A 114 -2.73 18.16 -4.20
N ALA A 115 -3.77 17.82 -4.96
CA ALA A 115 -4.77 18.78 -5.41
C ALA A 115 -5.57 19.39 -4.25
N ALA A 116 -5.89 18.59 -3.23
CA ALA A 116 -6.53 19.07 -2.01
C ALA A 116 -5.60 19.95 -1.16
N PHE A 117 -4.32 19.60 -1.07
CA PHE A 117 -3.31 20.39 -0.35
C PHE A 117 -3.02 21.72 -1.04
N VAL A 118 -2.83 21.72 -2.36
CA VAL A 118 -2.60 22.94 -3.15
C VAL A 118 -3.87 23.79 -3.20
N GLY A 119 -5.04 23.17 -3.38
CA GLY A 119 -6.33 23.87 -3.42
C GLY A 119 -6.76 24.52 -2.10
N THR A 120 -6.16 24.15 -0.96
CA THR A 120 -6.46 24.73 0.36
C THR A 120 -5.44 25.75 0.85
N VAL A 121 -4.21 25.77 0.31
CA VAL A 121 -3.14 26.69 0.75
C VAL A 121 -2.75 27.72 -0.31
N GLN A 122 -2.94 27.45 -1.60
CA GLN A 122 -2.67 28.39 -2.68
C GLN A 122 -3.77 28.30 -3.74
N GLY A 123 -4.76 29.20 -3.67
CA GLY A 123 -5.70 29.40 -4.77
C GLY A 123 -4.94 29.76 -6.04
N ALA A 124 -4.72 28.78 -6.91
CA ALA A 124 -4.10 29.01 -8.22
C ALA A 124 -4.73 28.11 -9.28
N SER A 125 -5.46 28.78 -10.15
CA SER A 125 -6.07 28.39 -11.42
C SER A 125 -5.37 27.28 -12.21
N ILE A 126 -6.11 26.23 -12.53
CA ILE A 126 -5.88 25.42 -13.73
C ILE A 126 -6.29 26.29 -14.93
N GLY A 127 -5.32 26.93 -15.58
CA GLY A 127 -5.49 27.63 -16.85
C GLY A 127 -4.92 29.05 -16.89
N GLY A 128 -3.76 29.23 -17.53
CA GLY A 128 -3.26 30.51 -18.06
C GLY A 128 -2.74 31.54 -17.04
N TYR A 129 -1.41 31.65 -16.93
CA TYR A 129 -0.55 32.70 -16.34
C TYR A 129 -1.15 34.13 -16.12
N PRO A 130 -0.61 34.97 -15.20
CA PRO A 130 0.04 34.71 -13.90
C PRO A 130 -0.53 35.57 -12.74
N LEU A 131 -0.33 35.15 -11.49
CA LEU A 131 -0.32 36.09 -10.35
C LEU A 131 1.09 36.13 -9.77
N ARG A 132 1.79 37.24 -10.01
CA ARG A 132 2.96 37.64 -9.22
C ARG A 132 2.55 37.66 -7.75
N PRO A 133 3.23 36.95 -6.84
CA PRO A 133 2.98 37.16 -5.42
C PRO A 133 3.43 38.58 -5.06
N ALA A 134 2.56 39.32 -4.38
CA ALA A 134 2.95 40.54 -3.69
C ALA A 134 3.99 40.15 -2.64
N ALA A 135 5.15 40.79 -2.69
CA ALA A 135 6.14 40.72 -1.64
C ALA A 135 5.51 41.25 -0.35
N ALA A 136 5.11 40.35 0.55
CA ALA A 136 4.76 40.66 1.92
C ALA A 136 5.76 39.92 2.81
N GLU A 137 6.73 40.70 3.27
CA GLU A 137 7.61 40.58 4.43
C GLU A 137 7.60 39.24 5.19
N GLY A 138 8.78 38.59 5.23
CA GLY A 138 9.15 37.79 6.41
C GLY A 138 9.60 36.35 6.20
N LEU A 139 9.68 35.82 4.98
CA LEU A 139 10.24 34.50 4.73
C LEU A 139 11.64 34.61 4.11
N LEU A 140 12.62 34.04 4.81
CA LEU A 140 14.00 33.89 4.39
C LEU A 140 14.05 33.37 2.94
N ALA A 141 14.79 34.07 2.09
CA ALA A 141 14.95 33.71 0.68
C ALA A 141 15.40 32.26 0.56
N HIS A 142 14.58 31.44 -0.11
CA HIS A 142 14.94 30.06 -0.42
C HIS A 142 16.19 30.06 -1.33
N PRO A 143 17.17 29.17 -1.12
CA PRO A 143 18.45 29.15 -1.85
C PRO A 143 18.34 28.87 -3.36
N SER A 144 17.12 28.75 -3.90
CA SER A 144 16.86 28.75 -5.35
C SER A 144 16.78 30.16 -5.96
N HIS A 145 16.71 31.22 -5.14
CA HIS A 145 16.65 32.60 -5.62
C HIS A 145 18.00 33.15 -6.13
N THR A 146 19.09 32.40 -5.95
CA THR A 146 20.43 32.73 -6.46
C THR A 146 20.84 31.91 -7.70
N LEU A 147 19.97 31.03 -8.20
CA LEU A 147 20.24 30.28 -9.43
C LEU A 147 20.02 31.18 -10.64
N GLY A 148 21.12 31.68 -11.22
CA GLY A 148 21.12 32.53 -12.41
C GLY A 148 21.60 33.98 -12.18
N VAL A 149 22.15 34.29 -11.00
CA VAL A 149 22.84 35.57 -10.79
C VAL A 149 24.28 35.43 -11.29
N ASP A 150 24.71 36.36 -12.15
CA ASP A 150 26.08 36.39 -12.68
C ASP A 150 27.10 36.43 -11.54
N THR A 151 28.08 35.53 -11.60
CA THR A 151 29.22 35.50 -10.69
C THR A 151 29.98 36.82 -10.83
N PRO A 152 30.16 37.62 -9.76
CA PRO A 152 30.98 38.83 -9.86
C PRO A 152 32.41 38.45 -10.24
N ALA A 153 32.98 39.20 -11.18
CA ALA A 153 34.38 39.02 -11.57
C ALA A 153 35.28 39.28 -10.36
N TYR A 154 36.21 38.37 -10.10
CA TYR A 154 37.29 38.62 -9.16
C TYR A 154 38.20 39.68 -9.77
N ASP A 155 38.47 40.76 -9.04
CA ASP A 155 39.57 41.66 -9.36
C ASP A 155 40.88 40.86 -9.17
N GLU A 156 41.57 40.58 -10.28
CA GLU A 156 42.98 40.22 -10.26
C GLU A 156 43.77 41.47 -9.83
N ALA A 157 44.37 41.43 -8.65
CA ALA A 157 45.36 42.41 -8.22
C ALA A 157 46.61 41.68 -7.73
N ASP A 158 47.65 41.79 -8.55
CA ASP A 158 49.11 41.55 -8.40
C ASP A 158 49.65 40.93 -7.09
#